data_AF-A0A2S6CKE1-F1
#
_entry.id   AF-A0A2S6CKE1-F1
#
_cell.length_a   1.000
_cell.length_b   1.000
_cell.length_c   1.000
_cell.angle_alpha   90.00
_cell.angle_beta   90.00
_cell.angle_gamma   90.00
#
_symmetry.space_group_name_H-M   'P 1'
#
loop_
_entity.id
_entity.type
_entity.pdbx_description
1 polymer ?
#
loop_
_entity_poly.entity_id
_entity_poly.type
_entity_poly.pdbx_seq_one_letter_code
_entity_poly.pdbx_strand_id
1 'polypeptide(L)'
;MAEKDDSNKCDSLELRDHLESLPQELYNLIYHLTFTLDAKIRIYASKTTVEAEGLENLVAKHSEHVVLNEPLPNVLWVDRCSRKNFAASFFQGDSIFVFYNFDRDRFRIFMGCDGKRIAKPLYVRPVDETLFSPSGLYRFYNMIFDEIEGPFAEHLVYTLRERITELVEERCGSGIEGGSRRMASSIPKLTRMQTTSEVQSRHDPLLHVT
;
A
#
# COMPACT_ATOMS: atom_id res chain seq x y z
N MET A 1 -16.59 -46.72 10.35
CA MET A 1 -16.00 -46.68 9.00
C MET A 1 -16.47 -45.38 8.38
N ALA A 2 -15.56 -44.44 8.12
CA ALA A 2 -15.88 -43.17 7.49
C ALA A 2 -15.54 -43.29 5.99
N GLU A 3 -16.56 -43.28 5.13
CA GLU A 3 -16.39 -43.12 3.69
C GLU A 3 -15.81 -41.73 3.44
N LYS A 4 -14.68 -41.71 2.72
CA LYS A 4 -13.91 -40.51 2.42
C LYS A 4 -14.42 -39.98 1.08
N ASP A 5 -15.01 -38.78 1.12
CA ASP A 5 -15.58 -38.09 -0.02
C ASP A 5 -14.47 -37.67 -1.02
N ASP A 6 -14.17 -38.54 -1.99
CA ASP A 6 -13.17 -38.33 -3.04
C ASP A 6 -13.75 -37.61 -4.29
N SER A 7 -15.02 -37.16 -4.24
CA SER A 7 -15.68 -36.55 -5.42
C SER A 7 -15.08 -35.20 -5.84
N ASN A 8 -14.44 -34.48 -4.93
CA ASN A 8 -14.00 -33.09 -5.15
C ASN A 8 -12.64 -32.93 -5.88
N LYS A 9 -11.97 -34.02 -6.27
CA LYS A 9 -10.67 -33.96 -6.99
C LYS A 9 -10.82 -33.89 -8.52
N CYS A 10 -11.95 -34.36 -9.06
CA CYS A 10 -12.18 -34.46 -10.51
C CYS A 10 -12.29 -33.08 -11.16
N ASP A 11 -12.96 -32.15 -10.48
CA ASP A 11 -13.35 -30.85 -11.02
C ASP A 11 -12.15 -29.96 -11.41
N SER A 12 -11.03 -30.06 -10.69
CA SER A 12 -9.84 -29.25 -10.99
C SER A 12 -9.12 -29.66 -12.28
N LEU A 13 -9.15 -30.95 -12.62
CA LEU A 13 -8.51 -31.47 -13.83
C LEU A 13 -9.38 -31.18 -15.05
N GLU A 14 -10.69 -31.38 -14.94
CA GLU A 14 -11.64 -31.03 -16.00
C GLU A 14 -11.63 -29.53 -16.30
N LEU A 15 -11.58 -28.67 -15.29
CA LEU A 15 -11.44 -27.22 -15.48
C LEU A 15 -10.18 -26.87 -16.26
N ARG A 16 -9.06 -27.54 -15.95
CA ARG A 16 -7.80 -27.30 -16.65
C ARG A 16 -7.90 -27.71 -18.12
N ASP A 17 -8.44 -28.88 -18.40
CA ASP A 17 -8.62 -29.37 -19.79
C ASP A 17 -9.53 -28.44 -20.58
N HIS A 18 -10.61 -27.94 -19.96
CA HIS A 18 -11.47 -26.93 -20.57
C HIS A 18 -10.73 -25.63 -20.85
N LEU A 19 -9.95 -25.10 -19.91
CA LEU A 19 -9.16 -23.89 -20.12
C LEU A 19 -8.11 -24.07 -21.22
N GLU A 20 -7.42 -25.21 -21.27
CA GLU A 20 -6.39 -25.50 -22.29
C GLU A 20 -7.00 -25.71 -23.69
N SER A 21 -8.28 -26.10 -23.78
CA SER A 21 -9.01 -26.24 -25.05
C SER A 21 -9.49 -24.91 -25.66
N LEU A 22 -9.41 -23.80 -24.91
CA LEU A 22 -9.90 -22.51 -25.39
C LEU A 22 -8.99 -21.90 -26.46
N PRO A 23 -9.56 -21.16 -27.44
CA PRO A 23 -8.78 -20.25 -28.26
C PRO A 23 -7.91 -19.33 -27.39
N GLN A 24 -6.66 -19.11 -27.80
CA GLN A 24 -5.67 -18.36 -27.03
C GLN A 24 -6.18 -16.96 -26.61
N GLU A 25 -6.97 -16.30 -27.45
CA GLU A 25 -7.59 -15.00 -27.15
C GLU A 25 -8.54 -15.06 -25.96
N LEU A 26 -9.38 -16.09 -25.89
CA LEU A 26 -10.31 -16.31 -24.79
C LEU A 26 -9.58 -16.72 -23.52
N TYR A 27 -8.57 -17.59 -23.64
CA TYR A 27 -7.71 -17.93 -22.51
C TYR A 27 -7.07 -16.66 -21.93
N ASN A 28 -6.46 -15.81 -22.77
CA ASN A 28 -5.86 -14.55 -22.34
C ASN A 28 -6.88 -13.58 -21.74
N LEU A 29 -8.10 -13.54 -22.26
CA LEU A 29 -9.16 -12.68 -21.73
C LEU A 29 -9.60 -13.13 -20.33
N ILE A 30 -9.90 -14.42 -20.15
CA ILE A 30 -10.23 -15.00 -18.84
C ILE A 30 -9.08 -14.74 -17.88
N TYR A 31 -7.85 -14.94 -18.34
CA TYR A 31 -6.65 -14.65 -17.57
C TYR A 31 -6.59 -13.19 -17.14
N HIS A 32 -6.84 -12.24 -18.05
CA HIS A 32 -6.81 -10.83 -17.69
C HIS A 32 -7.90 -10.46 -16.68
N LEU A 33 -9.08 -11.08 -16.80
CA LEU A 33 -10.22 -10.92 -15.90
C LEU A 33 -9.96 -11.55 -14.51
N THR A 34 -9.24 -12.67 -14.42
CA THR A 34 -8.97 -13.32 -13.13
C THR A 34 -7.91 -12.59 -12.30
N PHE A 35 -6.99 -11.86 -12.95
CA PHE A 35 -5.95 -11.10 -12.26
C PHE A 35 -6.27 -9.61 -12.11
N THR A 36 -7.44 -9.15 -12.56
CA THR A 36 -7.92 -7.78 -12.29
C THR A 36 -8.56 -7.75 -10.91
N LEU A 37 -7.76 -7.43 -9.90
CA LEU A 37 -8.24 -7.24 -8.55
C LEU A 37 -8.91 -5.88 -8.42
N ASP A 38 -10.03 -5.85 -7.70
CA ASP A 38 -10.68 -4.60 -7.33
C ASP A 38 -9.72 -3.70 -6.56
N ALA A 39 -9.69 -2.44 -6.97
CA ALA A 39 -8.89 -1.42 -6.33
C ALA A 39 -9.48 -1.13 -4.93
N LYS A 40 -8.73 -1.50 -3.89
CA LYS A 40 -9.13 -1.32 -2.49
C LYS A 40 -8.16 -0.44 -1.72
N ILE A 41 -8.68 0.21 -0.69
CA ILE A 41 -7.91 0.87 0.36
C ILE A 41 -7.62 -0.20 1.42
N ARG A 42 -6.35 -0.57 1.53
CA ARG A 42 -5.87 -1.61 2.46
C ARG A 42 -5.21 -0.93 3.64
N ILE A 43 -5.85 -1.02 4.80
CA ILE A 43 -5.35 -0.42 6.03
C ILE A 43 -4.65 -1.50 6.84
N TYR A 44 -3.39 -1.25 7.18
CA TYR A 44 -2.54 -2.12 7.98
C TYR A 44 -2.27 -1.42 9.31
N ALA A 45 -2.79 -1.98 10.40
CA ALA A 45 -2.76 -1.36 11.73
C ALA A 45 -2.65 -2.41 12.83
N SER A 46 -2.00 -2.07 13.95
CA SER A 46 -2.01 -2.93 15.15
C SER A 46 -3.42 -3.01 15.74
N LYS A 47 -3.73 -4.09 16.48
CA LYS A 47 -5.04 -4.26 17.14
C LYS A 47 -5.39 -3.07 18.04
N THR A 48 -4.43 -2.61 18.83
CA THR A 48 -4.60 -1.44 19.72
C THR A 48 -4.94 -0.18 18.94
N THR A 49 -4.31 0.03 17.78
CA THR A 49 -4.57 1.17 16.90
C THR A 49 -5.97 1.08 16.28
N VAL A 50 -6.37 -0.12 15.84
CA VAL A 50 -7.71 -0.37 15.28
C VAL A 50 -8.81 0.01 16.27
N GLU A 51 -8.66 -0.42 17.52
CA GLU A 51 -9.61 -0.12 18.61
C GLU A 51 -9.61 1.37 18.96
N ALA A 52 -8.43 1.95 19.19
CA ALA A 52 -8.29 3.35 19.59
C ALA A 52 -8.84 4.32 18.53
N GLU A 53 -8.64 4.01 17.25
CA GLU A 53 -9.03 4.87 16.14
C GLU A 53 -10.39 4.51 15.54
N GLY A 54 -11.06 3.49 16.07
CA GLY A 54 -12.36 3.04 15.57
C GLY A 54 -12.34 2.63 14.09
N LEU A 55 -11.23 2.06 13.61
CA LEU A 55 -11.08 1.70 12.19
C LEU A 55 -12.08 0.63 11.74
N GLU A 56 -12.57 -0.20 12.67
CA GLU A 56 -13.60 -1.19 12.40
C GLU A 56 -14.90 -0.55 11.92
N ASN A 57 -15.28 0.62 12.48
CA ASN A 57 -16.47 1.34 12.05
C ASN A 57 -16.32 1.88 10.62
N LEU A 58 -15.11 2.34 10.27
CA LEU A 58 -14.80 2.82 8.92
C LEU A 58 -14.90 1.67 7.90
N VAL A 59 -14.36 0.51 8.25
CA VAL A 59 -14.42 -0.70 7.42
C VAL A 59 -15.86 -1.21 7.30
N ALA A 60 -16.62 -1.23 8.39
CA ALA A 60 -18.02 -1.64 8.36
C ALA A 60 -18.87 -0.74 7.46
N LYS A 61 -18.62 0.59 7.49
CA LYS A 61 -19.30 1.58 6.64
C LYS A 61 -18.94 1.44 5.16
N HIS A 62 -17.71 0.99 4.85
CA HIS A 62 -17.15 0.98 3.49
C HIS A 62 -16.53 -0.38 3.09
N SER A 63 -17.18 -1.47 3.47
CA SER A 63 -16.61 -2.84 3.39
C SER A 63 -16.28 -3.32 1.97
N GLU A 64 -16.91 -2.75 0.95
CA GLU A 64 -16.63 -3.05 -0.46
C GLU A 64 -15.26 -2.53 -0.92
N HIS A 65 -14.83 -1.38 -0.39
CA HIS A 65 -13.65 -0.66 -0.85
C HIS A 65 -12.52 -0.61 0.18
N VAL A 66 -12.82 -0.83 1.47
CA VAL A 66 -11.86 -0.73 2.56
C VAL A 66 -11.71 -2.08 3.24
N VAL A 67 -10.46 -2.55 3.36
CA VAL A 67 -10.12 -3.78 4.07
C VAL A 67 -9.07 -3.51 5.12
N LEU A 68 -9.16 -4.23 6.24
CA LEU A 68 -8.28 -4.06 7.39
C LEU A 68 -7.44 -5.32 7.58
N ASN A 69 -6.12 -5.12 7.65
CA ASN A 69 -5.13 -6.17 7.89
C ASN A 69 -5.30 -7.39 6.97
N GLU A 70 -5.75 -7.17 5.73
CA GLU A 70 -5.86 -8.22 4.71
C GLU A 70 -4.46 -8.82 4.48
N PRO A 71 -4.29 -10.15 4.64
CA PRO A 71 -3.00 -10.78 4.41
C PRO A 71 -2.56 -10.52 2.97
N LEU A 72 -1.29 -10.17 2.79
CA LEU A 72 -0.75 -10.00 1.44
C LEU A 72 -0.86 -11.30 0.65
N PRO A 73 -1.28 -11.24 -0.62
CA PRO A 73 -1.34 -12.43 -1.44
C PRO A 73 0.07 -12.97 -1.68
N ASN A 74 0.21 -14.29 -1.61
CA ASN A 74 1.48 -14.92 -1.91
C ASN A 74 1.69 -14.95 -3.44
N VAL A 75 2.47 -13.99 -3.96
CA VAL A 75 2.77 -13.89 -5.40
C VAL A 75 3.47 -15.15 -5.92
N LEU A 76 4.15 -15.92 -5.08
CA LEU A 76 4.79 -17.17 -5.50
C LEU A 76 3.80 -18.27 -5.85
N TRP A 77 2.56 -18.19 -5.36
CA TRP A 77 1.48 -19.11 -5.72
C TRP A 77 0.86 -18.79 -7.08
N VAL A 78 1.14 -17.60 -7.62
CA VAL A 78 0.75 -17.24 -8.99
C VAL A 78 1.76 -17.82 -9.98
N ASP A 79 1.26 -18.28 -11.13
CA ASP A 79 2.10 -18.76 -12.22
C ASP A 79 3.16 -17.73 -12.63
N ARG A 80 4.37 -18.20 -12.93
CA ARG A 80 5.55 -17.36 -13.16
C ARG A 80 5.33 -16.32 -14.26
N CYS A 81 4.62 -16.67 -15.34
CA CYS A 81 4.36 -15.77 -16.46
C CYS A 81 3.47 -14.58 -16.07
N SER A 82 2.79 -14.69 -14.93
CA SER A 82 1.65 -13.84 -14.59
C SER A 82 1.80 -13.12 -13.28
N ARG A 83 2.79 -13.51 -12.48
CA ARG A 83 3.23 -12.77 -11.29
C ARG A 83 3.37 -11.27 -11.55
N LYS A 84 3.89 -10.89 -12.72
CA LYS A 84 4.05 -9.47 -13.08
C LYS A 84 2.70 -8.77 -13.22
N ASN A 85 1.75 -9.38 -13.92
CA ASN A 85 0.42 -8.80 -14.14
C ASN A 85 -0.40 -8.78 -12.85
N PHE A 86 -0.34 -9.87 -12.07
CA PHE A 86 -0.98 -9.92 -10.76
C PHE A 86 -0.40 -8.87 -9.81
N ALA A 87 0.93 -8.78 -9.71
CA ALA A 87 1.57 -7.79 -8.87
C ALA A 87 1.25 -6.37 -9.33
N ALA A 88 1.19 -6.13 -10.64
CA ALA A 88 0.77 -4.84 -11.17
C ALA A 88 -0.69 -4.53 -10.82
N SER A 89 -1.62 -5.48 -10.95
CA SER A 89 -3.02 -5.23 -10.57
C SER A 89 -3.22 -5.03 -9.06
N PHE A 90 -2.49 -5.78 -8.22
CA PHE A 90 -2.68 -5.73 -6.78
C PHE A 90 -1.95 -4.52 -6.16
N PHE A 91 -0.67 -4.36 -6.48
CA PHE A 91 0.20 -3.35 -5.86
C PHE A 91 0.27 -2.04 -6.67
N GLN A 92 -0.13 -2.06 -7.94
CA GLN A 92 -0.12 -0.89 -8.81
C GLN A 92 -1.55 -0.54 -9.25
N GLY A 93 -1.72 0.67 -9.81
CA GLY A 93 -3.01 1.21 -10.21
C GLY A 93 -3.68 2.04 -9.11
N ASP A 94 -4.90 1.65 -8.78
CA ASP A 94 -5.82 2.43 -7.95
C ASP A 94 -5.98 1.89 -6.53
N SER A 95 -5.28 0.81 -6.18
CA SER A 95 -5.15 0.36 -4.80
C SER A 95 -4.32 1.35 -3.97
N ILE A 96 -4.72 1.56 -2.73
CA ILE A 96 -4.03 2.46 -1.79
C ILE A 96 -3.68 1.65 -0.55
N PHE A 97 -2.43 1.73 -0.12
CA PHE A 97 -1.93 0.98 1.04
C PHE A 97 -1.66 1.97 2.16
N VAL A 98 -2.38 1.84 3.27
CA VAL A 98 -2.30 2.73 4.42
C VAL A 98 -1.67 1.97 5.57
N PHE A 99 -0.53 2.41 6.06
CA PHE A 99 0.14 1.83 7.24
C PHE A 99 -0.09 2.75 8.43
N TYR A 100 -0.90 2.32 9.38
CA TYR A 100 -1.31 3.10 10.55
C TYR A 100 -0.59 2.59 11.79
N ASN A 101 0.29 3.41 12.38
CA ASN A 101 1.07 3.06 13.56
C ASN A 101 1.65 1.64 13.49
N PHE A 102 2.14 1.27 12.30
CA PHE A 102 2.44 -0.11 11.99
C PHE A 102 3.77 -0.50 12.66
N ASP A 103 3.73 -1.58 13.44
CA ASP A 103 4.88 -2.12 14.15
C ASP A 103 6.07 -2.32 13.20
N ARG A 104 7.26 -1.89 13.64
CA ARG A 104 8.54 -2.00 12.92
C ARG A 104 8.76 -3.40 12.36
N ASP A 105 8.50 -4.44 13.14
CA ASP A 105 8.80 -5.82 12.73
C ASP A 105 7.83 -6.30 11.64
N ARG A 106 6.55 -5.92 11.74
CA ARG A 106 5.56 -6.21 10.70
C ARG A 106 5.83 -5.40 9.45
N PHE A 107 6.24 -4.14 9.59
CA PHE A 107 6.61 -3.29 8.48
C PHE A 107 7.81 -3.89 7.72
N ARG A 108 8.81 -4.41 8.43
CA ARG A 108 9.96 -5.10 7.81
C ARG A 108 9.55 -6.32 6.98
N ILE A 109 8.71 -7.19 7.52
CA ILE A 109 8.21 -8.37 6.80
C ILE A 109 7.45 -7.93 5.53
N PHE A 110 6.60 -6.92 5.68
CA PHE A 110 5.82 -6.38 4.57
C PHE A 110 6.70 -5.79 3.47
N MET A 111 7.75 -5.07 3.84
CA MET A 111 8.68 -4.42 2.91
C MET A 111 9.65 -5.39 2.23
N GLY A 112 10.01 -6.50 2.88
CA GLY A 112 10.99 -7.46 2.37
C GLY A 112 10.54 -8.27 1.14
N CYS A 113 9.22 -8.49 0.97
CA CYS A 113 8.72 -9.39 -0.08
C CYS A 113 8.26 -8.65 -1.35
N ASP A 114 7.45 -7.60 -1.21
CA ASP A 114 6.84 -6.91 -2.37
C ASP A 114 6.69 -5.39 -2.19
N GLY A 115 7.21 -4.82 -1.09
CA GLY A 115 7.06 -3.39 -0.79
C GLY A 115 7.47 -2.48 -1.95
N LYS A 116 8.55 -2.81 -2.66
CA LYS A 116 9.05 -2.06 -3.83
C LYS A 116 8.05 -1.95 -5.00
N ARG A 117 6.99 -2.76 -5.01
CA ARG A 117 5.97 -2.79 -6.08
C ARG A 117 4.75 -1.92 -5.78
N ILE A 118 4.64 -1.42 -4.55
CA ILE A 118 3.50 -0.58 -4.13
C ILE A 118 3.67 0.81 -4.72
N ALA A 119 2.73 1.19 -5.58
CA ALA A 119 2.78 2.46 -6.28
C ALA A 119 2.43 3.67 -5.37
N LYS A 120 1.55 3.47 -4.38
CA LYS A 120 0.98 4.54 -3.55
C LYS A 120 0.91 4.14 -2.06
N PRO A 121 2.06 4.01 -1.37
CA PRO A 121 2.09 3.78 0.07
C PRO A 121 1.81 5.09 0.84
N LEU A 122 0.78 5.07 1.68
CA LEU A 122 0.48 6.13 2.63
C LEU A 122 0.86 5.64 4.03
N TYR A 123 1.59 6.46 4.77
CA TYR A 123 1.92 6.18 6.16
C TYR A 123 1.19 7.17 7.05
N VAL A 124 0.48 6.66 8.05
CA VAL A 124 -0.22 7.49 9.03
C VAL A 124 0.35 7.25 10.40
N ARG A 125 0.83 8.35 10.97
CA ARG A 125 1.33 8.40 12.33
C ARG A 125 0.34 9.19 13.18
N PRO A 126 -0.05 8.70 14.36
CA PRO A 126 -0.77 9.52 15.32
C PRO A 126 0.10 10.74 15.70
N VAL A 127 -0.54 11.90 15.78
CA VAL A 127 0.10 13.23 15.91
C VAL A 127 0.80 13.43 17.26
N ASP A 128 0.57 12.54 18.23
CA ASP A 128 1.01 12.75 19.61
C ASP A 128 2.51 12.52 19.87
N GLU A 129 3.29 12.07 18.88
CA GLU A 129 4.74 11.90 19.06
C GLU A 129 5.56 13.00 18.39
N THR A 130 5.77 14.09 19.13
CA THR A 130 6.72 15.19 18.83
C THR A 130 8.19 14.76 18.74
N LEU A 131 8.51 13.47 18.96
CA LEU A 131 9.88 12.99 19.13
C LEU A 131 10.67 12.86 17.83
N PHE A 132 10.02 12.85 16.66
CA PHE A 132 10.75 12.80 15.39
C PHE A 132 10.16 13.76 14.37
N SER A 133 10.94 14.76 13.99
CA SER A 133 10.67 15.53 12.77
C SER A 133 10.56 14.59 11.57
N PRO A 134 9.89 14.98 10.47
CA PRO A 134 9.88 14.17 9.22
C PRO A 134 11.28 13.75 8.78
N SER A 135 12.28 14.61 9.01
CA SER A 135 13.71 14.35 8.78
C SER A 135 14.29 13.32 9.76
N GLY A 136 13.87 13.34 11.02
CA GLY A 136 14.22 12.35 12.03
C GLY A 136 13.63 10.97 11.74
N LEU A 137 12.39 10.92 11.25
CA LEU A 137 11.78 9.69 10.75
C LEU A 137 12.53 9.16 9.54
N TYR A 138 12.79 9.99 8.52
CA TYR A 138 13.56 9.57 7.35
C TYR A 138 14.95 9.01 7.74
N ARG A 139 15.66 9.67 8.66
CA ARG A 139 16.94 9.16 9.21
C ARG A 139 16.76 7.88 10.01
N PHE A 140 15.73 7.77 10.84
CA PHE A 140 15.44 6.57 11.63
C PHE A 140 15.10 5.38 10.72
N TYR A 141 14.33 5.61 9.65
CA TYR A 141 14.06 4.60 8.64
C TYR A 141 15.33 4.24 7.87
N ASN A 142 16.12 5.19 7.37
CA ASN A 142 17.40 4.85 6.72
C ASN A 142 18.37 4.12 7.66
N MET A 143 18.40 4.46 8.94
CA MET A 143 19.24 3.82 9.96
C MET A 143 18.75 2.40 10.33
N ILE A 144 17.45 2.13 10.24
CA ILE A 144 16.87 0.83 10.61
C ILE A 144 16.83 -0.12 9.42
N PHE A 145 16.66 0.42 8.23
CA PHE A 145 16.40 -0.37 7.05
C PHE A 145 17.60 -0.46 6.12
N ASP A 146 18.72 0.25 6.38
CA ASP A 146 20.01 0.34 5.65
C ASP A 146 19.95 0.46 4.11
N GLU A 147 18.81 0.23 3.49
CA GLU A 147 18.56 0.03 2.06
C GLU A 147 17.04 0.13 1.77
N ILE A 148 16.31 1.12 2.30
CA ILE A 148 15.11 1.57 1.53
C ILE A 148 15.62 2.40 0.34
N GLU A 149 16.44 1.77 -0.50
CA GLU A 149 16.80 2.32 -1.79
C GLU A 149 15.70 1.95 -2.79
N GLY A 150 15.18 2.98 -3.45
CA GLY A 150 14.32 2.84 -4.60
C GLY A 150 12.96 3.55 -4.50
N PRO A 151 12.08 3.31 -5.50
CA PRO A 151 10.87 4.10 -5.76
C PRO A 151 9.86 4.13 -4.62
N PHE A 152 9.91 3.17 -3.69
CA PHE A 152 8.98 3.14 -2.55
C PHE A 152 9.15 4.32 -1.59
N ALA A 153 10.39 4.69 -1.25
CA ALA A 153 10.65 5.83 -0.35
C ALA A 153 10.17 7.15 -0.96
N GLU A 154 10.25 7.28 -2.28
CA GLU A 154 9.77 8.45 -3.03
C GLU A 154 8.24 8.56 -3.02
N HIS A 155 7.53 7.45 -2.79
CA HIS A 155 6.08 7.40 -2.79
C HIS A 155 5.47 7.39 -1.38
N LEU A 156 6.28 7.31 -0.32
CA LEU A 156 5.81 7.32 1.05
C LEU A 156 5.27 8.70 1.42
N VAL A 157 3.96 8.83 1.55
CA VAL A 157 3.31 10.08 1.97
C VAL A 157 2.87 9.94 3.43
N TYR A 158 3.41 10.82 4.28
CA TYR A 158 2.93 10.97 5.65
C TYR A 158 1.62 11.74 5.63
N THR A 159 0.60 11.22 6.29
CA THR A 159 -0.69 11.89 6.35
C THR A 159 -1.36 11.76 7.70
N LEU A 160 -2.35 12.62 7.94
CA LEU A 160 -3.16 12.66 9.15
C LEU A 160 -4.33 11.69 9.05
N ARG A 161 -4.92 11.35 10.19
CA ARG A 161 -6.09 10.47 10.25
C ARG A 161 -7.25 11.00 9.43
N GLU A 162 -7.55 12.28 9.59
CA GLU A 162 -8.66 12.96 8.91
C GLU A 162 -8.54 12.80 7.40
N ARG A 163 -7.30 12.82 6.88
CA ARG A 163 -7.04 12.64 5.46
C ARG A 163 -7.31 11.21 4.98
N ILE A 164 -7.15 10.18 5.81
CA ILE A 164 -7.59 8.83 5.43
C ILE A 164 -9.10 8.80 5.29
N THR A 165 -9.82 9.37 6.26
CA THR A 165 -11.29 9.42 6.22
C THR A 165 -11.76 10.16 4.97
N GLU A 166 -11.21 11.35 4.70
CA GLU A 166 -11.49 12.10 3.46
C GLU A 166 -11.18 11.28 2.21
N LEU A 167 -10.05 10.56 2.17
CA LEU A 167 -9.66 9.74 1.02
C LEU A 167 -10.60 8.56 0.81
N VAL A 168 -11.05 7.93 1.89
CA VAL A 168 -12.07 6.87 1.85
C VAL A 168 -13.40 7.45 1.36
N GLU A 169 -13.81 8.61 1.86
CA GLU A 169 -15.04 9.28 1.43
C GLU A 169 -14.97 9.78 -0.02
N GLU A 170 -13.83 10.30 -0.46
CA GLU A 170 -13.59 10.69 -1.85
C GLU A 170 -13.75 9.48 -2.77
N ARG A 171 -13.20 8.32 -2.37
CA ARG A 171 -13.27 7.07 -3.14
C ARG A 171 -14.63 6.40 -3.12
N CYS A 172 -15.36 6.47 -2.01
CA CYS A 172 -16.65 5.78 -1.85
C CYS A 172 -17.84 6.68 -2.20
N GLY A 173 -17.70 8.00 -2.04
CA GLY A 173 -18.73 9.01 -2.26
C GLY A 173 -18.76 9.57 -3.68
N SER A 174 -17.71 9.36 -4.47
CA SER A 174 -17.78 9.55 -5.92
C SER A 174 -18.58 8.38 -6.50
N GLY A 175 -19.90 8.49 -6.40
CA GLY A 175 -20.86 7.57 -7.01
C GLY A 175 -20.40 7.22 -8.42
N ILE A 176 -20.14 5.93 -8.61
CA ILE A 176 -19.77 5.31 -9.87
C ILE A 176 -21.00 5.38 -10.79
N GLU A 177 -21.28 6.56 -11.37
CA GLU A 177 -21.90 6.58 -12.68
C GLU A 177 -20.79 6.31 -13.70
N GLY A 178 -20.53 5.01 -13.87
CA GLY A 178 -19.92 4.36 -15.02
C GLY A 178 -18.93 5.17 -15.84
N GLY A 179 -17.67 5.24 -15.39
CA GLY A 179 -16.61 5.68 -16.26
C GLY A 179 -15.32 5.81 -15.50
N SER A 180 -14.37 4.93 -15.82
CA SER A 180 -12.97 4.97 -15.44
C SER A 180 -12.35 6.35 -15.71
N ARG A 181 -12.66 7.35 -14.88
CA ARG A 181 -11.92 8.60 -14.82
C ARG A 181 -10.59 8.25 -14.18
N ARG A 182 -9.56 8.15 -15.02
CA ARG A 182 -8.17 8.27 -14.58
C ARG A 182 -8.13 9.43 -13.61
N MET A 183 -7.86 9.16 -12.35
CA MET A 183 -7.63 10.17 -11.33
C MET A 183 -6.53 11.08 -11.87
N ALA A 184 -6.90 12.25 -12.40
CA ALA A 184 -5.94 13.32 -12.63
C ALA A 184 -5.32 13.56 -11.26
N SER A 185 -4.01 13.35 -11.16
CA SER A 185 -3.25 13.35 -9.92
C SER A 185 -3.27 14.74 -9.27
N SER A 186 -4.40 15.13 -8.69
CA SER A 186 -4.53 16.21 -7.73
C SER A 186 -4.27 15.64 -6.34
N ILE A 187 -3.18 14.88 -6.20
CA ILE A 187 -2.48 14.90 -4.92
C ILE A 187 -1.96 16.34 -4.88
N PRO A 188 -2.42 17.22 -3.97
CA PRO A 188 -1.77 18.51 -3.80
C PRO A 188 -0.29 18.16 -3.66
N LYS A 189 0.58 18.72 -4.52
CA LYS A 189 2.03 18.62 -4.33
C LYS A 189 2.25 19.01 -2.88
N LEU A 190 2.38 18.03 -1.99
CA LEU A 190 2.62 18.28 -0.59
C LEU A 190 3.92 19.03 -0.65
N THR A 191 3.86 20.33 -0.35
CA THR A 191 4.98 21.24 -0.45
C THR A 191 6.14 20.50 0.17
N ARG A 192 7.11 20.09 -0.66
CA ARG A 192 8.36 19.51 -0.20
C ARG A 192 8.81 20.49 0.86
N MET A 193 8.71 20.13 2.15
CA MET A 193 9.07 21.02 3.23
C MET A 193 10.53 21.35 2.97
N GLN A 194 10.78 22.52 2.37
CA GLN A 194 12.12 23.00 2.11
C GLN A 194 12.69 23.23 3.49
N THR A 195 13.60 22.37 3.90
CA THR A 195 14.45 22.59 5.07
C THR A 195 15.33 23.78 4.75
N THR A 196 14.87 24.99 5.06
CA THR A 196 15.71 26.18 5.08
C THR A 196 16.64 26.08 6.27
N SER A 197 17.78 25.42 6.07
CA SER A 197 18.95 25.53 6.94
C SER A 197 20.03 26.34 6.21
N GLU A 198 19.75 27.62 5.96
CA GLU A 198 20.83 28.60 5.77
C GLU A 198 21.27 29.09 7.16
N VAL A 199 22.20 28.36 7.75
CA VAL A 199 22.98 28.88 8.88
C VAL A 199 24.05 29.78 8.29
N GLN A 200 23.77 31.08 8.36
CA GLN A 200 24.67 32.16 8.01
C GLN A 200 25.88 32.11 8.97
N SER A 201 26.97 31.51 8.52
CA SER A 201 28.27 31.53 9.21
C SER A 201 28.77 32.97 9.27
N ARG A 202 28.61 33.61 10.44
CA ARG A 202 29.30 34.87 10.76
C ARG A 202 30.73 34.54 11.16
N HIS A 203 31.66 34.87 10.27
CA HIS A 203 33.08 34.97 10.61
C HIS A 203 33.29 36.22 11.48
N ASP A 204 33.71 36.02 12.74
CA ASP A 204 34.32 37.07 13.56
C ASP A 204 35.81 37.21 13.18
N PRO A 205 36.30 38.41 12.86
CA PRO A 205 37.74 38.65 12.72
C PRO A 205 38.38 38.89 14.09
N LEU A 206 39.43 38.12 14.37
CA LEU A 206 40.30 38.28 15.54
C LEU A 206 40.96 39.67 15.54
N LEU A 207 40.77 40.40 16.63
CA LEU A 207 41.51 41.62 16.96
C LEU A 207 42.97 41.27 17.29
N HIS A 208 43.90 41.80 16.52
CA HIS A 208 45.30 41.93 16.92
C HIS A 208 45.41 43.01 17.99
N VAL A 209 45.85 42.62 19.19
CA VAL A 209 46.39 43.55 20.19
C VAL A 209 47.92 43.57 20.01
N THR A 210 48.43 44.80 20.00
CA THR A 210 49.81 45.28 19.88
C THR A 210 50.85 44.53 20.70
#